data_AF-A0A2G5TWP8-F1
#
_entry.id   AF-A0A2G5TWP8-F1
#
_cell.length_a   1.000
_cell.length_b   1.000
_cell.length_c   1.000
_cell.angle_alpha   90.00
_cell.angle_beta   90.00
_cell.angle_gamma   90.00
#
_symmetry.space_group_name_H-M   'P 1'
#
loop_
_entity.id
_entity.type
_entity.pdbx_description
1 polymer ?
#
loop_
_entity_poly.entity_id
_entity_poly.type
_entity_poly.pdbx_seq_one_letter_code
_entity_poly.pdbx_strand_id
1 'polypeptide(L)'
;MFEHIYELLRSPIYDMHIMEKPQLDWLIEFQPTIRKIWIRGDVNTPFETLDPIFKRLKVTDRFRLQSVEADMKTKVTEPLPYRSITIDHSYWLSLPAILNGNNFIILLDRSELTPKEINTILKEWQMGNKLRNLKYLKIRTSKLKDLDSYTNEVLKDLNSTESDGNDGRPSAV
;
A
#
# COMPACT_ATOMS: atom_id res chain seq x y z
N MET A 1 7.38 20.70 -21.61
CA MET A 1 8.40 20.24 -20.63
C MET A 1 8.60 18.72 -20.71
N PHE A 2 7.54 17.90 -20.66
CA PHE A 2 7.65 16.42 -20.68
C PHE A 2 8.21 15.82 -21.98
N GLU A 3 7.89 16.41 -23.15
CA GLU A 3 8.45 15.98 -24.45
C GLU A 3 9.98 16.09 -24.50
N HIS A 4 10.55 17.09 -23.83
CA HIS A 4 11.99 17.34 -23.84
C HIS A 4 12.77 16.34 -22.95
N ILE A 5 12.13 15.80 -21.90
CA ILE A 5 12.77 14.81 -21.00
C ILE A 5 13.05 13.51 -21.76
N TYR A 6 12.14 13.11 -22.66
CA TYR A 6 12.29 11.92 -23.48
C TYR A 6 13.45 12.02 -24.46
N GLU A 7 13.51 13.11 -25.22
CA GLU A 7 14.57 13.33 -26.21
C GLU A 7 15.97 13.30 -25.56
N LEU A 8 16.04 13.77 -24.31
CA LEU A 8 17.30 13.87 -23.56
C LEU A 8 17.76 12.54 -22.96
N LEU A 9 16.85 11.77 -22.34
CA LEU A 9 17.25 10.60 -21.54
C LEU A 9 17.39 9.32 -22.37
N ARG A 10 16.60 9.16 -23.44
CA ARG A 10 16.56 7.95 -24.30
C ARG A 10 16.55 6.61 -23.54
N SER A 11 16.08 6.61 -22.29
CA SER A 11 16.10 5.47 -21.40
C SER A 11 14.78 5.34 -20.66
N PRO A 12 14.32 4.12 -20.35
CA PRO A 12 13.11 3.93 -19.54
C PRO A 12 13.24 4.59 -18.17
N ILE A 13 12.16 5.24 -17.73
CA ILE A 13 12.05 5.84 -16.40
C ILE A 13 12.00 4.72 -15.37
N TYR A 14 12.91 4.77 -14.40
CA TYR A 14 12.99 3.78 -13.31
C TYR A 14 12.03 4.11 -12.16
N ASP A 15 11.99 5.38 -11.77
CA ASP A 15 11.19 5.92 -10.65
C ASP A 15 10.60 7.27 -11.07
N MET A 16 9.35 7.53 -10.69
CA MET A 16 8.69 8.80 -10.95
C MET A 16 7.84 9.23 -9.76
N HIS A 17 8.02 10.49 -9.37
CA HIS A 17 7.16 11.15 -8.39
C HIS A 17 6.10 11.97 -9.14
N ILE A 18 4.84 11.60 -8.96
CA ILE A 18 3.68 12.23 -9.59
C ILE A 18 3.01 13.13 -8.57
N MET A 19 2.82 14.38 -8.96
CA MET A 19 2.19 15.45 -8.19
C MET A 19 0.82 15.81 -8.77
N GLU A 20 0.63 15.62 -10.07
CA GLU A 20 -0.57 16.08 -10.79
C GLU A 20 -0.99 15.08 -11.88
N LYS A 21 -2.28 15.08 -12.21
CA LYS A 21 -2.85 14.18 -13.22
C LYS A 21 -2.18 14.24 -14.60
N PRO A 22 -1.78 15.39 -15.16
CA PRO A 22 -1.12 15.42 -16.47
C PRO A 22 0.21 14.63 -16.53
N GLN A 23 0.94 14.54 -15.41
CA GLN A 23 2.16 13.74 -15.33
C GLN A 23 1.86 12.24 -15.41
N LEU A 24 0.76 11.83 -14.78
CA LEU A 24 0.29 10.47 -14.81
C LEU A 24 -0.21 10.07 -16.19
N ASP A 25 -1.04 10.92 -16.81
CA ASP A 25 -1.55 10.68 -18.15
C ASP A 25 -0.39 10.55 -19.15
N TRP A 26 0.58 11.47 -19.09
CA TRP A 26 1.81 11.38 -19.87
C TRP A 26 2.59 10.09 -19.61
N LEU A 27 2.79 9.69 -18.34
CA LEU A 27 3.51 8.45 -18.01
C LEU A 27 2.79 7.21 -18.57
N ILE A 28 1.47 7.14 -18.46
CA ILE A 28 0.69 6.01 -18.95
C ILE A 28 0.78 5.89 -20.47
N GLU A 29 0.73 7.02 -21.18
CA GLU A 29 0.86 7.06 -22.65
C GLU A 29 2.27 6.71 -23.09
N PHE A 30 3.27 7.23 -22.39
CA PHE A 30 4.68 7.10 -22.76
C PHE A 30 5.29 5.76 -22.35
N GLN A 31 5.07 5.34 -21.10
CA GLN A 31 5.69 4.17 -20.50
C GLN A 31 4.71 3.48 -19.53
N PRO A 32 3.75 2.68 -20.03
CA PRO A 32 2.72 2.04 -19.21
C PRO A 32 3.28 0.98 -18.24
N THR A 33 4.59 0.71 -18.26
CA THR A 33 5.26 -0.15 -17.29
C THR A 33 6.38 0.61 -16.59
N ILE A 34 6.32 0.70 -15.26
CA ILE A 34 7.35 1.38 -14.45
C ILE A 34 7.76 0.47 -13.28
N ARG A 35 8.99 0.65 -12.77
CA ARG A 35 9.42 -0.09 -11.58
C ARG A 35 8.85 0.54 -10.31
N LYS A 36 9.08 1.83 -10.14
CA LYS A 36 8.70 2.55 -8.93
C LYS A 36 7.87 3.77 -9.27
N ILE A 37 6.84 4.00 -8.47
CA ILE A 37 6.03 5.21 -8.58
C ILE A 37 5.68 5.70 -7.19
N TRP A 38 5.73 7.02 -7.02
CA TRP A 38 5.17 7.68 -5.86
C TRP A 38 4.19 8.75 -6.31
N ILE A 39 2.93 8.57 -5.95
CA ILE A 39 1.87 9.53 -6.20
C ILE A 39 1.67 10.35 -4.93
N ARG A 40 1.98 11.63 -5.03
CA ARG A 40 1.67 12.63 -4.03
C ARG A 40 0.26 13.13 -4.28
N GLY A 41 -0.73 12.40 -3.78
CA GLY A 41 -2.09 12.91 -3.74
C GLY A 41 -2.33 13.80 -2.53
N ASP A 42 -3.26 14.73 -2.67
CA ASP A 42 -3.82 15.54 -1.59
C ASP A 42 -5.10 14.88 -1.05
N VAL A 43 -5.56 15.28 0.13
CA VAL A 43 -6.88 14.90 0.67
C VAL A 43 -8.04 15.32 -0.22
N ASN A 44 -7.80 16.19 -1.21
CA ASN A 44 -8.76 16.66 -2.21
C ASN A 44 -8.59 15.96 -3.59
N THR A 45 -7.75 14.92 -3.69
CA THR A 45 -7.53 14.18 -4.96
C THR A 45 -8.55 13.05 -5.06
N PRO A 46 -9.58 13.12 -5.92
CA PRO A 46 -10.65 12.11 -5.96
C PRO A 46 -10.11 10.71 -6.19
N PHE A 47 -10.64 9.70 -5.50
CA PHE A 47 -10.20 8.31 -5.66
C PHE A 47 -10.25 7.84 -7.13
N GLU A 48 -11.22 8.31 -7.89
CA GLU A 48 -11.42 7.99 -9.32
C GLU A 48 -10.22 8.41 -10.19
N THR A 49 -9.36 9.31 -9.70
CA THR A 49 -8.11 9.64 -10.38
C THR A 49 -7.08 8.50 -10.34
N LEU A 50 -7.24 7.54 -9.43
CA LEU A 50 -6.39 6.35 -9.33
C LEU A 50 -6.83 5.20 -10.24
N ASP A 51 -8.08 5.19 -10.68
CA ASP A 51 -8.65 4.13 -11.53
C ASP A 51 -7.82 3.85 -12.79
N PRO A 52 -7.42 4.88 -13.57
CA PRO A 52 -6.53 4.69 -14.72
C PRO A 52 -5.19 4.06 -14.32
N ILE A 53 -4.70 4.32 -13.11
CA ILE A 53 -3.41 3.83 -12.62
C ILE A 53 -3.50 2.33 -12.39
N PHE A 54 -4.49 1.90 -11.62
CA PHE A 54 -4.70 0.48 -11.33
C PHE A 54 -5.01 -0.33 -12.59
N LYS A 55 -5.65 0.28 -13.59
CA LYS A 55 -6.08 -0.40 -14.83
C LYS A 55 -5.04 -0.36 -15.95
N ARG A 56 -4.29 0.74 -16.10
CA ARG A 56 -3.43 0.99 -17.27
C ARG A 56 -1.94 1.02 -16.94
N LEU A 57 -1.55 1.29 -15.70
CA LEU A 57 -0.15 1.38 -15.31
C LEU A 57 0.32 0.11 -14.59
N LYS A 58 1.26 -0.60 -15.21
CA LYS A 58 1.89 -1.78 -14.61
C LYS A 58 3.09 -1.37 -13.77
N VAL A 59 2.93 -1.33 -12.46
CA VAL A 59 4.03 -1.11 -11.51
C VAL A 59 4.63 -2.45 -11.10
N THR A 60 5.93 -2.63 -11.34
CA THR A 60 6.58 -3.94 -11.21
C THR A 60 7.31 -4.16 -9.88
N ASP A 61 7.62 -3.09 -9.14
CA ASP A 61 8.33 -3.15 -7.86
C ASP A 61 7.53 -2.44 -6.74
N ARG A 62 7.54 -1.11 -6.72
CA ARG A 62 7.01 -0.32 -5.59
C ARG A 62 5.99 0.73 -6.01
N PHE A 63 4.81 0.66 -5.40
CA PHE A 63 3.77 1.66 -5.50
C PHE A 63 3.64 2.40 -4.16
N ARG A 64 3.81 3.72 -4.19
CA ARG A 64 3.55 4.59 -3.04
C ARG A 64 2.45 5.59 -3.36
N LEU A 65 1.52 5.76 -2.43
CA LEU A 65 0.45 6.73 -2.51
C LEU A 65 0.38 7.52 -1.20
N GLN A 66 0.43 8.84 -1.28
CA GLN A 66 0.34 9.69 -0.10
C GLN A 66 -1.09 9.78 0.44
N SER A 67 -2.03 10.28 -0.36
CA SER A 67 -3.41 10.49 0.05
C SER A 67 -4.31 10.51 -1.17
N VAL A 68 -5.61 10.35 -0.92
CA VAL A 68 -6.71 10.64 -1.83
C VAL A 68 -7.86 11.22 -1.03
N GLU A 69 -8.74 11.94 -1.69
CA GLU A 69 -10.11 12.19 -1.27
C GLU A 69 -10.88 10.89 -1.44
N ALA A 70 -11.02 10.16 -0.36
CA ALA A 70 -12.03 9.12 -0.29
C ALA A 70 -13.12 9.63 0.66
N ASP A 71 -14.37 9.69 0.17
CA ASP A 71 -15.52 9.66 1.07
C ASP A 71 -15.30 8.47 2.01
N MET A 72 -15.36 8.71 3.33
CA MET A 72 -15.25 7.66 4.35
C MET A 72 -16.15 6.44 4.09
N LYS A 73 -17.16 6.56 3.23
CA LYS A 73 -18.07 5.48 2.83
C LYS A 73 -17.48 4.54 1.77
N THR A 74 -16.55 4.96 0.93
CA THR A 74 -16.08 4.15 -0.21
C THR A 74 -14.84 3.36 0.16
N LYS A 75 -15.05 2.19 0.78
CA LYS A 75 -13.96 1.23 1.04
C LYS A 75 -13.66 0.40 -0.20
N VAL A 76 -12.40 0.39 -0.65
CA VAL A 76 -11.95 -0.45 -1.77
C VAL A 76 -11.83 -1.88 -1.31
N THR A 77 -12.53 -2.80 -1.98
CA THR A 77 -12.53 -4.24 -1.71
C THR A 77 -11.67 -5.05 -2.66
N GLU A 78 -11.34 -4.48 -3.83
CA GLU A 78 -10.45 -5.12 -4.80
C GLU A 78 -8.99 -5.06 -4.35
N PRO A 79 -8.22 -6.14 -4.57
CA PRO A 79 -6.82 -6.17 -4.21
C PRO A 79 -5.98 -5.23 -5.09
N LEU A 80 -5.04 -4.52 -4.48
CA LEU A 80 -4.10 -3.68 -5.22
C LEU A 80 -3.11 -4.57 -6.00
N PRO A 81 -2.92 -4.35 -7.32
CA PRO A 81 -2.20 -5.27 -8.19
C PRO A 81 -0.66 -5.17 -8.09
N TYR A 82 -0.12 -4.61 -7.01
CA TYR A 82 1.29 -4.26 -6.89
C TYR A 82 2.03 -5.12 -5.87
N ARG A 83 3.29 -5.45 -6.15
CA ARG A 83 4.09 -6.28 -5.24
C ARG A 83 4.39 -5.60 -3.91
N SER A 84 4.85 -4.35 -3.92
CA SER A 84 5.09 -3.56 -2.72
C SER A 84 4.18 -2.35 -2.71
N ILE A 85 3.36 -2.20 -1.66
CA ILE A 85 2.48 -1.04 -1.48
C ILE A 85 2.86 -0.27 -0.21
N THR A 86 2.90 1.06 -0.36
CA THR A 86 3.02 2.01 0.74
C THR A 86 1.91 3.05 0.61
N ILE A 87 1.02 3.15 1.59
CA ILE A 87 -0.10 4.08 1.56
C ILE A 87 -0.09 4.89 2.86
N ASP A 88 0.16 6.20 2.76
CA ASP A 88 0.32 7.06 3.95
C ASP A 88 -1.04 7.42 4.60
N HIS A 89 -2.12 7.49 3.81
CA HIS A 89 -3.49 7.65 4.28
C HIS A 89 -4.36 6.49 3.80
N SER A 90 -4.31 5.39 4.54
CA SER A 90 -4.89 4.09 4.14
C SER A 90 -6.30 3.81 4.68
N TYR A 91 -7.02 4.84 5.14
CA TYR A 91 -8.35 4.70 5.76
C TYR A 91 -9.42 4.11 4.82
N TRP A 92 -9.25 4.26 3.51
CA TRP A 92 -10.14 3.73 2.47
C TRP A 92 -9.86 2.26 2.10
N LEU A 93 -8.72 1.69 2.53
CA LEU A 93 -8.35 0.33 2.19
C LEU A 93 -9.07 -0.66 3.11
N SER A 94 -9.80 -1.61 2.53
CA SER A 94 -10.56 -2.60 3.31
C SER A 94 -9.78 -3.88 3.62
N LEU A 95 -10.27 -4.63 4.61
CA LEU A 95 -9.78 -5.97 4.93
C LEU A 95 -9.81 -6.93 3.70
N PRO A 96 -10.92 -7.03 2.92
CA PRO A 96 -10.94 -7.86 1.70
C PRO A 96 -9.85 -7.52 0.69
N ALA A 97 -9.58 -6.22 0.46
CA ALA A 97 -8.55 -5.80 -0.49
C ALA A 97 -7.15 -6.27 -0.06
N ILE A 98 -6.88 -6.28 1.25
CA ILE A 98 -5.62 -6.78 1.80
C ILE A 98 -5.55 -8.29 1.71
N LEU A 99 -6.56 -9.01 2.24
CA LEU A 99 -6.56 -10.46 2.33
C LEU A 99 -6.50 -11.16 0.97
N ASN A 100 -7.14 -10.59 -0.05
CA ASN A 100 -7.18 -11.15 -1.39
C ASN A 100 -6.01 -10.65 -2.26
N GLY A 101 -5.13 -9.82 -1.69
CA GLY A 101 -3.93 -9.31 -2.35
C GLY A 101 -2.82 -10.35 -2.48
N ASN A 102 -1.95 -10.12 -3.46
CA ASN A 102 -0.75 -10.91 -3.69
C ASN A 102 0.54 -10.11 -3.43
N ASN A 103 0.49 -9.23 -2.43
CA ASN A 103 1.56 -8.30 -2.10
C ASN A 103 2.68 -9.01 -1.30
N PHE A 104 3.92 -8.57 -1.52
CA PHE A 104 5.10 -8.97 -0.76
C PHE A 104 5.33 -8.04 0.44
N ILE A 105 5.04 -6.76 0.26
CA ILE A 105 5.25 -5.72 1.27
C ILE A 105 4.00 -4.85 1.33
N ILE A 106 3.48 -4.65 2.54
CA ILE A 106 2.32 -3.79 2.80
C ILE A 106 2.68 -2.82 3.93
N LEU A 107 2.74 -1.53 3.62
CA LEU A 107 2.92 -0.45 4.61
C LEU A 107 1.70 0.46 4.58
N LEU A 108 0.96 0.50 5.67
CA LEU A 108 -0.26 1.28 5.82
C LEU A 108 -0.09 2.25 6.98
N ASP A 109 -0.16 3.55 6.70
CA ASP A 109 -0.24 4.59 7.73
C ASP A 109 -1.67 5.17 7.77
N ARG A 110 -2.04 5.69 8.95
CA ARG A 110 -3.38 6.23 9.26
C ARG A 110 -4.53 5.29 8.85
N SER A 111 -4.33 3.99 9.08
CA SER A 111 -5.33 2.97 8.77
C SER A 111 -6.51 3.04 9.75
N GLU A 112 -7.71 2.76 9.25
CA GLU A 112 -8.92 2.56 10.06
C GLU A 112 -9.24 1.08 10.30
N LEU A 113 -8.31 0.17 10.00
CA LEU A 113 -8.46 -1.23 10.37
C LEU A 113 -8.61 -1.36 11.88
N THR A 114 -9.65 -2.07 12.29
CA THR A 114 -9.90 -2.40 13.68
C THR A 114 -8.90 -3.45 14.18
N PRO A 115 -8.69 -3.56 15.50
CA PRO A 115 -7.86 -4.62 16.08
C PRO A 115 -8.27 -6.03 15.60
N LYS A 116 -9.59 -6.27 15.49
CA LYS A 116 -10.16 -7.52 14.96
C LYS A 116 -9.79 -7.79 13.51
N GLU A 117 -9.84 -6.77 12.65
CA GLU A 117 -9.44 -6.90 11.25
C GLU A 117 -7.93 -7.16 11.13
N ILE A 118 -7.11 -6.51 11.96
CA ILE A 118 -5.66 -6.78 12.01
C ILE A 118 -5.39 -8.20 12.50
N ASN A 119 -6.05 -8.65 13.57
CA ASN A 119 -5.96 -10.04 14.05
C ASN A 119 -6.33 -11.03 12.94
N THR A 120 -7.39 -10.75 12.17
CA THR A 120 -7.80 -11.56 11.03
C THR A 120 -6.70 -11.65 9.97
N ILE A 121 -6.07 -10.52 9.61
CA ILE A 121 -4.93 -10.48 8.68
C ILE A 121 -3.80 -11.39 9.17
N LEU A 122 -3.43 -11.27 10.45
CA LEU A 122 -2.34 -12.04 11.05
C LEU A 122 -2.65 -13.54 11.12
N LYS A 123 -3.89 -13.92 11.48
CA LYS A 123 -4.34 -15.32 11.51
C LYS A 123 -4.31 -15.94 10.12
N GLU A 124 -4.83 -15.25 9.12
CA GLU A 124 -4.83 -15.73 7.73
C GLU A 124 -3.41 -15.91 7.16
N TRP A 125 -2.50 -14.99 7.52
CA TRP A 125 -1.08 -15.10 7.18
C TRP A 125 -0.41 -16.27 7.90
N GLN A 126 -0.63 -16.44 9.21
CA GLN A 126 -0.07 -17.55 10.00
C GLN A 126 -0.56 -18.92 9.52
N MET A 127 -1.82 -19.03 9.11
CA MET A 127 -2.38 -20.26 8.53
C MET A 127 -1.81 -20.58 7.14
N GLY A 128 -1.18 -19.61 6.46
CA GLY A 128 -0.68 -19.77 5.09
C GLY A 128 -1.79 -19.92 4.05
N ASN A 129 -3.05 -19.65 4.41
CA ASN A 129 -4.18 -19.75 3.47
C ASN A 129 -4.22 -18.55 2.54
N LYS A 130 -4.03 -17.35 3.09
CA LYS A 130 -3.94 -16.09 2.35
C LYS A 130 -2.59 -15.42 2.61
N LEU A 131 -2.31 -14.34 1.87
CA LEU A 131 -1.10 -13.54 2.05
C LEU A 131 0.20 -14.36 1.94
N ARG A 132 0.20 -15.44 1.14
CA ARG A 132 1.32 -16.41 1.06
C ARG A 132 2.66 -15.82 0.63
N ASN A 133 2.61 -14.71 -0.11
CA ASN A 133 3.80 -14.01 -0.58
C ASN A 133 4.22 -12.85 0.33
N LEU A 134 3.43 -12.53 1.35
CA LEU A 134 3.69 -11.41 2.26
C LEU A 134 4.93 -11.70 3.12
N LYS A 135 5.94 -10.84 2.96
CA LYS A 135 7.21 -10.88 3.71
C LYS A 135 7.29 -9.81 4.78
N TYR A 136 6.57 -8.69 4.60
CA TYR A 136 6.60 -7.59 5.56
C TYR A 136 5.26 -6.85 5.59
N LEU A 137 4.71 -6.68 6.80
CA LEU A 137 3.50 -5.95 7.08
C LEU A 137 3.79 -4.89 8.14
N LYS A 138 3.39 -3.65 7.87
CA LYS A 138 3.37 -2.57 8.85
C LYS A 138 2.03 -1.87 8.76
N ILE A 139 1.32 -1.78 9.87
CA ILE A 139 0.06 -1.06 9.99
C ILE A 139 0.19 -0.07 11.13
N ARG A 140 -0.06 1.20 10.83
CA ARG A 140 -0.14 2.28 11.81
C ARG A 140 -1.58 2.77 11.86
N THR A 141 -2.22 2.62 13.00
CA THR A 141 -3.60 3.04 13.24
C THR A 141 -3.62 4.39 13.96
N SER A 142 -4.64 5.21 13.67
CA SER A 142 -4.76 6.58 14.19
C SER A 142 -5.62 6.70 15.47
N LYS A 143 -6.26 5.62 15.91
CA LYS A 143 -7.26 5.63 17.00
C LYS A 143 -6.90 4.64 18.13
N LEU A 144 -5.80 4.90 18.85
CA LEU A 144 -5.43 4.14 20.05
C LEU A 144 -5.92 4.87 21.31
N LYS A 145 -7.00 4.39 21.93
CA LYS A 145 -7.48 4.92 23.23
C LYS A 145 -6.98 4.11 24.43
N ASP A 146 -6.79 2.80 24.23
CA ASP A 146 -6.31 1.84 25.23
C ASP A 146 -5.37 0.88 24.52
N LEU A 147 -4.07 0.99 24.83
CA LEU A 147 -3.02 0.22 24.16
C LEU A 147 -3.05 -1.26 24.56
N ASP A 148 -3.41 -1.57 25.80
CA ASP A 148 -3.43 -2.93 26.32
C ASP A 148 -4.59 -3.70 25.71
N SER A 149 -5.79 -3.11 25.73
CA SER A 149 -6.97 -3.68 25.08
C SER A 149 -6.76 -3.85 23.57
N TYR A 150 -6.13 -2.86 22.92
CA TYR A 150 -5.77 -2.94 21.51
C TYR A 150 -4.82 -4.12 21.23
N THR A 151 -3.74 -4.23 21.99
CA THR A 151 -2.71 -5.26 21.80
C THR A 151 -3.28 -6.65 22.06
N ASN A 152 -4.05 -6.80 23.14
CA ASN A 152 -4.73 -8.05 23.47
C ASN A 152 -5.66 -8.51 22.35
N GLU A 153 -6.45 -7.61 21.76
CA GLU A 153 -7.37 -7.97 20.67
C GLU A 153 -6.62 -8.28 19.36
N VAL A 154 -5.53 -7.55 19.05
CA VAL A 154 -4.68 -7.84 17.88
C VAL A 154 -3.99 -9.20 18.00
N LEU A 155 -3.50 -9.56 19.18
CA LEU A 155 -2.72 -10.78 19.41
C LEU A 155 -3.57 -12.00 19.78
N LYS A 156 -4.88 -11.81 19.97
CA LYS A 156 -5.79 -12.85 20.42
C LYS A 156 -5.73 -14.11 19.55
N ASP A 157 -5.47 -15.25 20.19
CA ASP A 157 -5.34 -16.58 19.57
C ASP A 157 -4.28 -16.67 18.45
N LEU A 158 -3.28 -15.78 18.45
CA LEU A 158 -2.08 -15.93 17.62
C LEU A 158 -1.05 -16.78 18.35
N ASN A 159 -0.25 -17.52 17.59
CA ASN A 159 0.92 -18.20 18.14
C ASN A 159 2.07 -17.19 18.21
N SER A 160 1.90 -16.12 18.99
CA SER A 160 2.89 -15.07 19.10
C SER A 160 4.06 -15.53 19.97
N THR A 161 5.26 -15.54 19.41
CA THR A 161 6.50 -15.55 20.19
C THR A 161 6.90 -14.10 20.45
N GLU A 162 6.90 -13.68 21.71
CA GLU A 162 7.51 -12.41 22.08
C GLU A 162 9.01 -12.49 21.80
N SER A 163 9.53 -11.43 21.18
CA SER A 163 10.95 -11.27 20.88
C SER A 163 11.35 -9.86 21.24
N ASP A 164 12.21 -9.78 22.23
CA ASP A 164 12.75 -8.56 22.84
C ASP A 164 13.95 -8.02 22.03
N GLY A 165 14.32 -8.72 20.93
CA GLY A 165 15.59 -8.58 20.23
C GLY A 165 15.48 -8.29 18.73
N ASN A 166 16.64 -8.02 18.13
CA ASN A 166 16.79 -7.99 16.67
C ASN A 166 17.09 -9.40 16.16
N ASP A 167 16.10 -10.29 16.22
CA ASP A 167 16.21 -11.74 15.93
C ASP A 167 16.44 -12.04 14.43
N GLY A 168 17.51 -11.48 13.87
CA GLY A 168 17.88 -11.67 12.47
C GLY A 168 17.00 -10.89 11.50
N ARG A 169 16.27 -9.86 11.95
CA ARG A 169 15.48 -9.00 11.05
C ARG A 169 16.45 -8.30 10.08
N PRO A 170 16.28 -8.44 8.75
CA PRO A 170 17.17 -7.79 7.79
C PRO A 170 17.18 -6.28 8.02
N SER A 171 18.32 -5.74 8.43
CA SER A 171 18.52 -4.31 8.71
C SER A 171 18.82 -3.50 7.45
N ALA A 172 18.93 -4.16 6.29
CA ALA A 172 19.20 -3.55 5.01
C ALA A 172 17.93 -3.51 4.16
N VAL A 173 17.45 -2.30 3.90
CA VAL A 173 16.53 -1.95 2.81
C VAL A 173 17.35 -1.45 1.64
#